data_AF-A0A941RUN2-F1
#
_entry.id   AF-A0A941RUN2-F1
#
_cell.length_a   1.000
_cell.length_b   1.000
_cell.length_c   1.000
_cell.angle_alpha   90.00
_cell.angle_beta   90.00
_cell.angle_gamma   90.00
#
_symmetry.space_group_name_H-M   'P 1'
#
loop_
_entity.id
_entity.type
_entity.pdbx_description
1 polymer ?
#
loop_
_entity_poly.entity_id
_entity_poly.type
_entity_poly.pdbx_seq_one_letter_code
_entity_poly.pdbx_strand_id
1 'polypeptide(L)'
;MLVLPDGTLFGEGVKGKIKELLLNECNLHTIVRLPNGVFSPYTGIKTNLLFFTKGKPTETIWFYEHRYPEGVKSYSKTKPLRLEELGPITDWWGKESDGFACRVETEQAWKIDFKSLKAEAEAKAKPHWDRAEALHNEAARLNDELKEMRVAAKSESKSETKRSLEDQVTELEQELESVRQQAKDAEATGDRHYWPIYNLDIKNPHAILEESHDPDKLLKKYHELQKEIEATETLLHDELAGALLHHDSVIEEVS
;
A
#
# COMPACT_ATOMS: atom_id res chain seq x y z
N MET A 1 -2.80 -7.19 22.88
CA MET A 1 -1.45 -7.11 22.29
C MET A 1 -1.15 -8.42 21.58
N LEU A 2 -0.63 -8.36 20.35
CA LEU A 2 -0.26 -9.52 19.55
C LEU A 2 1.14 -9.29 18.97
N VAL A 3 2.00 -10.32 19.01
CA VAL A 3 3.35 -10.29 18.41
C VAL A 3 3.28 -11.01 17.07
N LEU A 4 3.66 -10.33 15.99
CA LEU A 4 3.64 -10.87 14.64
C LEU A 4 4.98 -10.66 13.95
N PRO A 5 5.48 -11.64 13.17
CA PRO A 5 6.57 -11.38 12.25
C PRO A 5 6.11 -10.41 11.17
N ASP A 6 7.06 -9.70 10.57
CA ASP A 6 6.81 -8.77 9.46
C ASP A 6 6.00 -9.47 8.34
N GLY A 7 6.36 -10.73 8.05
CA GLY A 7 5.65 -11.71 7.19
C GLY A 7 4.11 -11.75 7.25
N THR A 8 3.54 -11.44 8.41
CA THR A 8 2.08 -11.48 8.63
C THR A 8 1.40 -10.15 8.34
N LEU A 9 2.12 -9.03 8.41
CA LEU A 9 1.63 -7.74 7.92
C LEU A 9 1.58 -7.72 6.39
N PHE A 10 2.41 -8.55 5.75
CA PHE A 10 2.46 -8.76 4.31
C PHE A 10 1.47 -9.80 3.79
N GLY A 11 0.96 -9.53 2.61
CA GLY A 11 0.29 -10.51 1.77
C GLY A 11 -1.14 -10.15 1.42
N GLU A 12 -1.51 -10.61 0.25
CA GLU A 12 -2.82 -10.45 -0.38
C GLU A 12 -3.71 -11.68 -0.09
N GLY A 13 -4.97 -11.64 -0.52
CA GLY A 13 -5.93 -12.73 -0.32
C GLY A 13 -6.36 -12.87 1.14
N VAL A 14 -6.25 -14.08 1.70
CA VAL A 14 -6.75 -14.42 3.06
C VAL A 14 -6.14 -13.51 4.13
N LYS A 15 -4.85 -13.16 4.00
CA LYS A 15 -4.19 -12.24 4.94
C LYS A 15 -4.74 -10.82 4.87
N GLY A 16 -5.13 -10.37 3.67
CA GLY A 16 -5.82 -9.10 3.45
C GLY A 16 -7.18 -9.08 4.17
N LYS A 17 -7.98 -10.14 3.99
CA LYS A 17 -9.29 -10.30 4.65
C LYS A 17 -9.19 -10.33 6.18
N ILE A 18 -8.16 -10.97 6.74
CA ILE A 18 -7.94 -10.98 8.21
C ILE A 18 -7.61 -9.57 8.71
N LYS A 19 -6.78 -8.80 7.99
CA LYS A 19 -6.45 -7.41 8.35
C LYS A 19 -7.67 -6.50 8.22
N GLU A 20 -8.47 -6.69 7.18
CA GLU A 20 -9.76 -6.02 7.03
C GLU A 20 -10.68 -6.26 8.23
N LEU A 21 -10.84 -7.52 8.63
CA LEU A 21 -11.63 -7.88 9.81
C LEU A 21 -11.08 -7.24 11.08
N LEU A 22 -9.76 -7.30 11.27
CA LEU A 22 -9.09 -6.67 12.43
C LEU A 22 -9.36 -5.18 12.49
N LEU A 23 -9.21 -4.44 11.38
CA LEU A 23 -9.40 -2.99 11.35
C LEU A 23 -10.88 -2.58 11.44
N ASN A 24 -11.81 -3.45 11.03
CA ASN A 24 -13.24 -3.19 11.12
C ASN A 24 -13.83 -3.52 12.50
N GLU A 25 -13.37 -4.61 13.15
CA GLU A 25 -13.94 -5.05 14.44
C GLU A 25 -13.14 -4.59 15.66
N CYS A 26 -11.88 -4.21 15.45
CA CYS A 26 -10.98 -3.76 16.51
C CYS A 26 -10.38 -2.39 16.17
N ASN A 27 -10.05 -1.66 17.23
CA ASN A 27 -9.36 -0.39 17.18
C ASN A 27 -7.87 -0.68 17.30
N LEU A 28 -7.20 -0.92 16.17
CA LEU A 28 -5.74 -1.05 16.08
C LEU A 28 -5.09 0.31 16.23
N HIS A 29 -4.89 0.72 17.48
CA HIS A 29 -4.44 2.07 17.79
C HIS A 29 -2.91 2.24 17.70
N THR A 30 -2.12 1.17 17.88
CA THR A 30 -0.65 1.26 17.84
C THR A 30 0.01 0.02 17.23
N ILE A 31 0.99 0.23 16.35
CA ILE A 31 1.93 -0.77 15.84
C ILE A 31 3.36 -0.36 16.22
N VAL A 32 4.03 -1.17 17.04
CA VAL A 32 5.45 -0.97 17.36
C VAL A 32 6.29 -1.91 16.51
N ARG A 33 7.18 -1.34 15.70
CA ARG A 33 8.11 -2.07 14.85
C ARG A 33 9.40 -2.30 15.60
N LEU A 34 9.77 -3.57 15.72
CA LEU A 34 11.00 -3.99 16.36
C LEU A 34 12.06 -4.31 15.30
N PRO A 35 13.32 -3.95 15.55
CA PRO A 35 14.38 -4.14 14.58
C PRO A 35 14.85 -5.61 14.60
N ASN A 36 15.84 -5.93 13.76
CA ASN A 36 16.28 -7.32 13.57
C ASN A 36 16.88 -7.92 14.85
N GLY A 37 16.67 -9.23 15.02
CA GLY A 37 17.36 -10.02 16.02
C GLY A 37 16.86 -9.86 17.46
N VAL A 38 15.76 -9.13 17.71
CA VAL A 38 15.16 -8.99 19.06
C VAL A 38 14.86 -10.36 19.68
N PHE A 39 14.44 -11.33 18.86
CA PHE A 39 14.14 -12.70 19.30
C PHE A 39 15.27 -13.70 18.98
N SER A 40 16.50 -13.23 18.76
CA SER A 40 17.66 -14.11 18.60
C SER A 40 17.91 -14.95 19.85
N PRO A 41 18.26 -16.25 19.72
CA PRO A 41 18.59 -16.99 18.49
C PRO A 41 17.40 -17.69 17.82
N TYR A 42 16.17 -17.52 18.32
CA TYR A 42 15.00 -18.24 17.82
C TYR A 42 14.58 -17.76 16.42
N THR A 43 14.68 -16.46 16.17
CA THR A 43 14.45 -15.88 14.85
C THR A 43 15.21 -14.56 14.69
N GLY A 44 15.77 -14.35 13.48
CA GLY A 44 16.39 -13.09 13.08
C GLY A 44 15.45 -12.13 12.36
N ILE A 45 14.18 -12.51 12.17
CA ILE A 45 13.20 -11.75 11.38
C ILE A 45 12.72 -10.53 12.18
N LYS A 46 12.46 -9.40 11.48
CA LYS A 46 11.76 -8.24 12.06
C LYS A 46 10.39 -8.64 12.59
N THR A 47 10.00 -8.03 13.70
CA THR A 47 8.72 -8.33 14.35
C THR A 47 8.00 -7.05 14.70
N ASN A 48 6.69 -7.16 14.82
CA ASN A 48 5.79 -6.05 15.09
C ASN A 48 4.90 -6.42 16.28
N LEU A 49 4.67 -5.44 17.15
CA LEU A 49 3.74 -5.54 18.27
C LEU A 49 2.49 -4.75 17.91
N LEU A 50 1.35 -5.44 17.82
CA LEU A 50 0.06 -4.84 17.51
C LEU A 50 -0.74 -4.66 18.79
N PHE A 51 -1.16 -3.44 19.04
CA PHE A 51 -1.99 -3.08 20.18
C PHE A 51 -3.35 -2.61 19.67
N PHE A 52 -4.37 -3.36 20.06
CA PHE A 52 -5.73 -3.12 19.64
C PHE A 52 -6.72 -3.44 20.75
N THR A 53 -7.87 -2.77 20.72
CA THR A 53 -9.02 -3.03 21.59
C THR A 53 -10.23 -3.45 20.76
N LYS A 54 -10.95 -4.47 21.21
CA LYS A 54 -12.11 -5.01 20.48
C LYS A 54 -13.33 -4.09 20.67
N GLY A 55 -14.13 -3.93 19.62
CA GLY A 55 -15.48 -3.37 19.70
C GLY A 55 -15.67 -2.01 19.05
N LYS A 56 -14.59 -1.37 18.56
CA LYS A 56 -14.67 -0.15 17.75
C LYS A 56 -13.82 -0.35 16.49
N PRO A 57 -14.25 0.16 15.33
CA PRO A 57 -13.40 0.15 14.14
C PRO A 57 -12.18 1.05 14.35
N THR A 58 -11.10 0.73 13.64
CA THR A 58 -9.88 1.53 13.63
C THR A 58 -10.12 2.83 12.86
N GLU A 59 -9.81 3.97 13.48
CA GLU A 59 -9.84 5.27 12.82
C GLU A 59 -8.44 5.80 12.54
N THR A 60 -7.55 5.72 13.53
CA THR A 60 -6.18 6.22 13.45
C THR A 60 -5.23 5.16 13.98
N ILE A 61 -4.14 4.94 13.24
CA ILE A 61 -3.09 4.01 13.62
C ILE A 61 -1.82 4.81 13.90
N TRP A 62 -1.26 4.63 15.09
CA TRP A 62 0.07 5.11 15.39
C TRP A 62 1.11 4.04 15.09
N PHE A 63 2.18 4.43 14.43
CA PHE A 63 3.35 3.61 14.24
C PHE A 63 4.48 4.13 15.12
N TYR A 64 5.25 3.21 15.70
CA TYR A 64 6.48 3.54 16.40
C TYR A 64 7.59 2.61 15.92
N GLU A 65 8.72 3.16 15.48
CA GLU A 65 9.90 2.40 15.08
C GLU A 65 10.95 2.41 16.19
N HIS A 66 11.18 1.24 16.78
CA HIS A 66 12.24 1.05 17.77
C HIS A 66 13.60 1.05 17.07
N ARG A 67 14.45 2.01 17.42
CA ARG A 67 15.83 2.15 16.90
C ARG A 67 16.81 1.44 17.82
N TYR A 68 17.92 0.98 17.24
CA TYR A 68 18.99 0.43 18.05
C TYR A 68 19.64 1.51 18.92
N PRO A 69 20.20 1.13 20.09
CA PRO A 69 21.13 1.97 20.81
C PRO A 69 22.37 2.31 19.96
N GLU A 70 23.03 3.40 20.33
CA GLU A 70 24.25 3.83 19.66
C GLU A 70 25.31 2.70 19.64
N GLY A 71 25.90 2.47 18.45
CA GLY A 71 26.91 1.43 18.24
C GLY A 71 26.38 -0.01 18.12
N VAL A 72 25.07 -0.24 18.20
CA VAL A 72 24.45 -1.56 17.98
C VAL A 72 23.80 -1.61 16.59
N LYS A 73 24.14 -2.63 15.80
CA LYS A 73 23.58 -2.85 14.46
C LYS A 73 22.55 -3.99 14.39
N SER A 74 22.52 -4.85 15.40
CA SER A 74 21.60 -5.98 15.51
C SER A 74 21.61 -6.54 16.93
N TYR A 75 20.47 -7.04 17.39
CA TYR A 75 20.39 -7.81 18.63
C TYR A 75 20.81 -9.25 18.41
N SER A 76 21.38 -9.85 19.46
CA SER A 76 21.88 -11.23 19.43
C SER A 76 21.70 -11.91 20.78
N LYS A 77 22.01 -13.21 20.87
CA LYS A 77 21.99 -13.94 22.14
C LYS A 77 22.88 -13.28 23.22
N THR A 78 23.98 -12.65 22.81
CA THR A 78 24.93 -11.99 23.73
C THR A 78 24.60 -10.52 23.97
N LYS A 79 23.79 -9.90 23.09
CA LYS A 79 23.32 -8.52 23.19
C LYS A 79 21.80 -8.49 22.93
N PRO A 80 20.97 -8.96 23.88
CA PRO A 80 19.52 -8.94 23.74
C PRO A 80 18.97 -7.52 23.95
N LEU A 81 17.74 -7.28 23.48
CA LEU A 81 16.97 -6.08 23.79
C LEU A 81 16.80 -5.96 25.31
N ARG A 82 17.13 -4.79 25.86
CA ARG A 82 16.91 -4.48 27.28
C ARG A 82 15.66 -3.65 27.48
N LEU A 83 15.05 -3.82 28.66
CA LEU A 83 13.83 -3.08 29.02
C LEU A 83 14.06 -1.56 29.05
N GLU A 84 15.26 -1.13 29.45
CA GLU A 84 15.63 0.29 29.47
C GLU A 84 15.49 0.96 28.09
N GLU A 85 15.73 0.20 27.02
CA GLU A 85 15.64 0.70 25.65
C GLU A 85 14.20 1.00 25.22
N LEU A 86 13.20 0.44 25.92
CA LEU A 86 11.78 0.71 25.69
C LEU A 86 11.26 1.91 26.50
N GLY A 87 12.12 2.55 27.31
CA GLY A 87 11.80 3.75 28.08
C GLY A 87 11.18 4.86 27.23
N PRO A 88 11.81 5.27 26.11
CA PRO A 88 11.26 6.30 25.23
C PRO A 88 9.86 5.97 24.68
N ILE A 89 9.60 4.69 24.39
CA ILE A 89 8.29 4.23 23.93
C ILE A 89 7.24 4.36 25.03
N THR A 90 7.63 4.01 26.25
CA THR A 90 6.78 4.07 27.44
C THR A 90 6.43 5.51 27.78
N ASP A 91 7.41 6.41 27.71
CA ASP A 91 7.23 7.85 27.97
C ASP A 91 6.32 8.51 26.92
N TRP A 92 6.45 8.09 25.66
CA TRP A 92 5.61 8.57 24.55
C TRP A 92 4.20 7.94 24.54
N TRP A 93 4.00 6.79 25.20
CA TRP A 93 2.82 5.92 24.99
C TRP A 93 1.46 6.61 25.19
N GLY A 94 1.34 7.42 26.24
CA GLY A 94 0.08 8.09 26.61
C GLY A 94 -1.00 7.17 27.16
N LYS A 95 -2.26 7.65 27.16
CA LYS A 95 -3.42 6.93 27.70
C LYS A 95 -4.45 6.66 26.59
N GLU A 96 -5.00 5.46 26.56
CA GLU A 96 -6.06 5.15 25.58
C GLU A 96 -7.38 5.90 25.91
N SER A 97 -7.64 6.18 27.18
CA SER A 97 -8.90 6.81 27.64
C SER A 97 -9.13 8.21 27.09
N ASP A 98 -8.07 8.93 26.73
CA ASP A 98 -8.14 10.26 26.10
C ASP A 98 -7.89 10.21 24.59
N GLY A 99 -7.85 9.02 23.99
CA GLY A 99 -7.54 8.85 22.57
C GLY A 99 -6.07 9.07 22.23
N PHE A 100 -5.17 8.95 23.20
CA PHE A 100 -3.74 9.21 23.07
C PHE A 100 -3.41 10.68 22.74
N ALA A 101 -4.15 11.61 23.34
CA ALA A 101 -4.07 13.04 23.02
C ALA A 101 -2.68 13.67 23.25
N CYS A 102 -1.86 13.07 24.12
CA CYS A 102 -0.49 13.53 24.39
C CYS A 102 0.55 13.05 23.37
N ARG A 103 0.20 12.14 22.46
CA ARG A 103 1.14 11.64 21.45
C ARG A 103 1.45 12.73 20.43
N VAL A 104 2.73 12.88 20.14
CA VAL A 104 3.25 13.77 19.10
C VAL A 104 4.02 12.94 18.08
N GLU A 105 4.00 13.39 16.83
CA GLU A 105 4.83 12.82 15.78
C GLU A 105 6.30 13.15 16.06
N THR A 106 7.17 12.17 15.84
CA THR A 106 8.61 12.25 16.06
C THR A 106 9.33 11.50 14.93
N GLU A 107 10.65 11.57 14.90
CA GLU A 107 11.51 10.78 14.02
C GLU A 107 11.28 9.25 14.11
N GLN A 108 10.69 8.78 15.20
CA GLN A 108 10.38 7.36 15.43
C GLN A 108 8.88 7.07 15.38
N ALA A 109 8.01 8.08 15.46
CA ALA A 109 6.59 7.89 15.62
C ALA A 109 5.79 8.75 14.63
N TRP A 110 4.93 8.12 13.85
CA TRP A 110 4.05 8.81 12.91
C TRP A 110 2.64 8.24 12.99
N LYS A 111 1.65 9.04 12.60
CA LYS A 111 0.24 8.64 12.62
C LYS A 111 -0.30 8.49 11.21
N ILE A 112 -1.33 7.66 11.09
CA ILE A 112 -2.04 7.46 9.83
C ILE A 112 -3.54 7.52 10.09
N ASP A 113 -4.22 8.37 9.33
CA ASP A 113 -5.66 8.47 9.32
C ASP A 113 -6.25 7.36 8.43
N PHE A 114 -6.44 6.19 9.03
CA PHE A 114 -7.00 5.02 8.35
C PHE A 114 -8.46 5.25 7.92
N LYS A 115 -9.22 6.02 8.70
CA LYS A 115 -10.61 6.35 8.37
C LYS A 115 -10.71 7.10 7.04
N SER A 116 -9.89 8.13 6.85
CA SER A 116 -9.87 8.89 5.60
C SER A 116 -9.36 8.05 4.43
N LEU A 117 -8.29 7.27 4.63
CA LEU A 117 -7.77 6.35 3.60
C LEU A 117 -8.82 5.32 3.15
N LYS A 118 -9.57 4.76 4.10
CA LYS A 118 -10.65 3.80 3.82
C LYS A 118 -11.77 4.45 3.03
N ALA A 119 -12.24 5.63 3.46
CA ALA A 119 -13.30 6.34 2.76
C ALA A 119 -12.90 6.70 1.32
N GLU A 120 -11.65 7.13 1.10
CA GLU A 120 -11.13 7.44 -0.23
C GLU A 120 -11.02 6.18 -1.11
N ALA A 121 -10.52 5.08 -0.55
CA ALA A 121 -10.39 3.82 -1.26
C ALA A 121 -11.76 3.24 -1.66
N GLU A 122 -12.74 3.29 -0.75
CA GLU A 122 -14.13 2.88 -1.05
C GLU A 122 -14.76 3.78 -2.11
N ALA A 123 -14.55 5.09 -2.05
CA ALA A 123 -15.06 6.02 -3.06
C ALA A 123 -14.49 5.74 -4.46
N LYS A 124 -13.21 5.35 -4.55
CA LYS A 124 -12.56 4.96 -5.81
C LYS A 124 -12.99 3.57 -6.28
N ALA A 125 -13.19 2.62 -5.37
CA ALA A 125 -13.54 1.24 -5.71
C ALA A 125 -15.01 1.08 -6.12
N LYS A 126 -15.92 1.82 -5.47
CA LYS A 126 -17.37 1.67 -5.62
C LYS A 126 -17.87 1.74 -7.07
N PRO A 127 -17.48 2.71 -7.92
CA PRO A 127 -17.93 2.74 -9.31
C PRO A 127 -17.53 1.49 -10.11
N HIS A 128 -16.39 0.89 -9.78
CA HIS A 128 -15.90 -0.32 -10.44
C HIS A 128 -16.66 -1.56 -9.98
N TRP A 129 -16.95 -1.68 -8.68
CA TRP A 129 -17.77 -2.77 -8.15
C TRP A 129 -19.22 -2.68 -8.60
N ASP A 130 -19.82 -1.47 -8.62
CA ASP A 130 -21.17 -1.26 -9.14
C ASP A 130 -21.26 -1.66 -10.63
N ARG A 131 -20.22 -1.34 -11.42
CA ARG A 131 -20.11 -1.79 -12.81
C ARG A 131 -19.97 -3.31 -12.92
N ALA A 132 -19.14 -3.94 -12.08
CA ALA A 132 -18.97 -5.38 -12.06
C ALA A 132 -20.29 -6.09 -11.74
N GLU A 133 -21.03 -5.60 -10.75
CA GLU A 133 -22.36 -6.12 -10.38
C GLU A 133 -23.35 -5.98 -11.54
N ALA A 134 -23.40 -4.83 -12.22
CA ALA A 134 -24.24 -4.65 -13.40
C ALA A 134 -23.92 -5.64 -14.52
N LEU A 135 -22.63 -5.87 -14.80
CA LEU A 135 -22.16 -6.83 -15.80
C LEU A 135 -22.44 -8.28 -15.37
N HIS A 136 -22.34 -8.60 -14.08
CA HIS A 136 -22.73 -9.91 -13.56
C HIS A 136 -24.22 -10.18 -13.75
N ASN A 137 -25.07 -9.18 -13.48
CA ASN A 137 -26.50 -9.29 -13.71
C ASN A 137 -26.82 -9.44 -15.21
N GLU A 138 -26.10 -8.74 -16.08
CA GLU A 138 -26.20 -8.90 -17.53
C GLU A 138 -25.77 -10.30 -17.98
N ALA A 139 -24.63 -10.79 -17.52
CA ALA A 139 -24.15 -12.14 -17.80
C ALA A 139 -25.13 -13.22 -17.29
N ALA A 140 -25.80 -13.00 -16.17
CA ALA A 140 -26.83 -13.93 -15.67
C ALA A 140 -28.02 -14.01 -16.64
N ARG A 141 -28.51 -12.86 -17.14
CA ARG A 141 -29.60 -12.82 -18.14
C ARG A 141 -29.21 -13.49 -19.45
N LEU A 142 -28.05 -13.14 -20.02
CA LEU A 142 -27.54 -13.77 -21.25
C LEU A 142 -27.38 -15.27 -21.08
N ASN A 143 -26.91 -15.73 -19.91
CA ASN A 143 -26.76 -17.15 -19.62
C ASN A 143 -28.10 -17.89 -19.54
N ASP A 144 -29.18 -17.24 -19.10
CA ASP A 144 -30.51 -17.84 -19.09
C ASP A 144 -31.12 -17.89 -20.51
N GLU A 145 -30.99 -16.82 -21.30
CA GLU A 145 -31.37 -16.81 -22.73
C GLU A 145 -30.63 -17.88 -23.52
N LEU A 146 -29.34 -18.06 -23.24
CA LEU A 146 -28.49 -19.08 -23.85
C LEU A 146 -28.93 -20.51 -23.49
N LYS A 147 -29.44 -20.74 -22.28
CA LYS A 147 -30.04 -22.04 -21.92
C LYS A 147 -31.30 -22.29 -22.72
N GLU A 148 -32.18 -21.30 -22.85
CA GLU A 148 -33.43 -21.42 -23.62
C GLU A 148 -33.16 -21.69 -25.10
N MET A 149 -32.26 -20.92 -25.72
CA MET A 149 -31.88 -21.12 -27.12
C MET A 149 -31.22 -22.48 -27.37
N ARG A 150 -30.39 -22.96 -26.43
CA ARG A 150 -29.82 -24.32 -26.51
C ARG A 150 -30.89 -25.42 -26.45
N VAL A 151 -31.94 -25.22 -25.67
CA VAL A 151 -33.07 -26.17 -25.63
C VAL A 151 -33.85 -26.11 -26.96
N ALA A 152 -34.13 -24.92 -27.47
CA ALA A 152 -34.82 -24.72 -28.75
C ALA A 152 -34.05 -25.37 -29.92
N ALA A 153 -32.74 -25.14 -30.01
CA ALA A 153 -31.86 -25.74 -31.03
C ALA A 153 -31.84 -27.27 -30.98
N LYS A 154 -31.92 -27.87 -29.79
CA LYS A 154 -31.98 -29.33 -29.62
C LYS A 154 -33.32 -29.93 -30.04
N SER A 155 -34.41 -29.19 -29.88
CA SER A 155 -35.76 -29.65 -30.25
C SER A 155 -36.11 -29.44 -31.72
N GLU A 156 -35.31 -28.66 -32.46
CA GLU A 156 -35.60 -28.29 -33.84
C GLU A 156 -35.26 -29.42 -34.84
N SER A 157 -36.20 -29.70 -35.74
CA SER A 157 -36.09 -30.79 -36.73
C SER A 157 -35.65 -30.31 -38.11
N LYS A 158 -35.84 -29.02 -38.43
CA LYS A 158 -35.41 -28.44 -39.71
C LYS A 158 -33.93 -28.08 -39.67
N SER A 159 -33.15 -28.61 -40.62
CA SER A 159 -31.69 -28.45 -40.68
C SER A 159 -31.24 -26.98 -40.76
N GLU A 160 -31.90 -26.16 -41.59
CA GLU A 160 -31.55 -24.74 -41.78
C GLU A 160 -31.79 -23.89 -40.52
N THR A 161 -32.95 -24.06 -39.87
CA THR A 161 -33.28 -23.31 -38.64
C THR A 161 -32.44 -23.77 -37.46
N LYS A 162 -32.15 -25.07 -37.36
CA LYS A 162 -31.24 -25.61 -36.36
C LYS A 162 -29.85 -24.99 -36.47
N ARG A 163 -29.29 -24.92 -37.68
CA ARG A 163 -27.98 -24.30 -37.92
C ARG A 163 -27.98 -22.81 -37.56
N SER A 164 -29.03 -22.08 -37.93
CA SER A 164 -29.17 -20.66 -37.54
C SER A 164 -29.25 -20.46 -36.02
N LEU A 165 -29.93 -21.36 -35.30
CA LEU A 165 -30.00 -21.32 -33.84
C LEU A 165 -28.66 -21.69 -33.20
N GLU A 166 -27.92 -22.65 -33.76
CA GLU A 166 -26.56 -23.01 -33.31
C GLU A 166 -25.57 -21.85 -33.52
N ASP A 167 -25.68 -21.12 -34.64
CA ASP A 167 -24.88 -19.91 -34.91
C ASP A 167 -25.19 -18.80 -33.89
N GLN A 168 -26.48 -18.55 -33.58
CA GLN A 168 -26.91 -17.59 -32.56
C GLN A 168 -26.47 -17.98 -31.13
N VAL A 169 -26.53 -19.27 -30.80
CA VAL A 169 -25.99 -19.78 -29.52
C VAL A 169 -24.50 -19.51 -29.42
N THR A 170 -23.76 -19.73 -30.50
CA THR A 170 -22.31 -19.47 -30.54
C THR A 170 -22.00 -17.99 -30.38
N GLU A 171 -22.79 -17.11 -31.01
CA GLU A 171 -22.65 -15.65 -30.88
C GLU A 171 -22.94 -15.18 -29.45
N LEU A 172 -24.06 -15.63 -28.85
CA LEU A 172 -24.36 -15.33 -27.44
C LEU A 172 -23.33 -15.90 -26.46
N GLU A 173 -22.72 -17.05 -26.76
CA GLU A 173 -21.64 -17.60 -25.93
C GLU A 173 -20.42 -16.67 -25.92
N GLN A 174 -20.08 -16.09 -27.07
CA GLN A 174 -18.98 -15.12 -27.18
C GLN A 174 -19.31 -13.82 -26.44
N GLU A 175 -20.54 -13.33 -26.57
CA GLU A 175 -21.00 -12.14 -25.84
C GLU A 175 -20.99 -12.37 -24.33
N LEU A 176 -21.50 -13.52 -23.86
CA LEU A 176 -21.50 -13.90 -22.45
C LEU A 176 -20.07 -13.96 -21.89
N GLU A 177 -19.12 -14.54 -22.62
CA GLU A 177 -17.73 -14.61 -22.16
C GLU A 177 -17.09 -13.22 -22.12
N SER A 178 -17.37 -12.37 -23.11
CA SER A 178 -16.93 -10.97 -23.13
C SER A 178 -17.45 -10.19 -21.91
N VAL A 179 -18.75 -10.27 -21.61
CA VAL A 179 -19.37 -9.60 -20.46
C VAL A 179 -18.79 -10.13 -19.14
N ARG A 180 -18.59 -11.45 -19.03
CA ARG A 180 -17.94 -12.06 -17.85
C ARG A 180 -16.51 -11.57 -17.66
N GLN A 181 -15.74 -11.44 -18.74
CA GLN A 181 -14.38 -10.91 -18.66
C GLN A 181 -14.39 -9.44 -18.21
N GLN A 182 -15.27 -8.62 -18.78
CA GLN A 182 -15.44 -7.23 -18.35
C GLN A 182 -15.84 -7.11 -16.87
N ALA A 183 -16.70 -8.01 -16.38
CA ALA A 183 -17.10 -8.04 -14.97
C ALA A 183 -15.90 -8.31 -14.06
N LYS A 184 -15.08 -9.32 -14.39
CA LYS A 184 -13.84 -9.65 -13.66
C LYS A 184 -12.85 -8.49 -13.68
N ASP A 185 -12.68 -7.84 -14.83
CA ASP A 185 -11.75 -6.71 -14.97
C ASP A 185 -12.21 -5.50 -14.14
N ALA A 186 -13.53 -5.24 -14.12
CA ALA A 186 -14.11 -4.20 -13.28
C ALA A 186 -13.93 -4.51 -11.79
N GLU A 187 -14.22 -5.74 -11.36
CA GLU A 187 -13.99 -6.19 -9.98
C GLU A 187 -12.52 -6.03 -9.57
N ALA A 188 -11.59 -6.52 -10.40
CA ALA A 188 -10.15 -6.40 -10.17
C ALA A 188 -9.68 -4.94 -10.08
N THR A 189 -10.30 -4.04 -10.84
CA THR A 189 -9.99 -2.61 -10.79
C THR A 189 -10.45 -1.98 -9.47
N GLY A 190 -11.65 -2.31 -8.99
CA GLY A 190 -12.12 -1.87 -7.67
C GLY A 190 -11.22 -2.39 -6.54
N ASP A 191 -10.88 -3.67 -6.61
CA ASP A 191 -10.00 -4.36 -5.68
C ASP A 191 -8.59 -3.73 -5.62
N ARG A 192 -8.06 -3.27 -6.76
CA ARG A 192 -6.77 -2.56 -6.83
C ARG A 192 -6.77 -1.24 -6.06
N HIS A 193 -7.91 -0.59 -5.91
CA HIS A 193 -8.03 0.62 -5.08
C HIS A 193 -8.25 0.29 -3.60
N TYR A 194 -9.02 -0.76 -3.32
CA TYR A 194 -9.43 -1.09 -1.95
C TYR A 194 -8.38 -1.85 -1.17
N TRP A 195 -7.82 -2.93 -1.71
CA TRP A 195 -6.94 -3.83 -0.97
C TRP A 195 -5.65 -3.22 -0.42
N PRO A 196 -4.96 -2.30 -1.12
CA PRO A 196 -3.69 -1.75 -0.65
C PRO A 196 -3.77 -1.05 0.71
N ILE A 197 -4.91 -0.47 1.11
CA ILE A 197 -5.04 0.23 2.40
C ILE A 197 -4.86 -0.72 3.59
N TYR A 198 -5.14 -2.02 3.39
CA TYR A 198 -4.99 -3.05 4.41
C TYR A 198 -3.56 -3.60 4.47
N ASN A 199 -2.63 -3.03 3.70
CA ASN A 199 -1.21 -3.30 3.87
C ASN A 199 -0.64 -2.44 5.00
N LEU A 200 -0.47 -3.06 6.17
CA LEU A 200 0.06 -2.40 7.37
C LEU A 200 1.59 -2.26 7.34
N ASP A 201 2.26 -2.62 6.24
CA ASP A 201 3.68 -2.33 6.07
C ASP A 201 3.93 -0.88 5.62
N ILE A 202 3.60 0.07 6.49
CA ILE A 202 3.82 1.47 6.20
C ILE A 202 5.17 1.87 6.79
N LYS A 203 6.10 2.33 5.94
CA LYS A 203 7.47 2.69 6.37
C LYS A 203 7.48 4.02 7.10
N ASN A 204 8.47 4.19 7.97
CA ASN A 204 8.70 5.45 8.65
C ASN A 204 9.09 6.52 7.63
N PRO A 205 8.33 7.62 7.49
CA PRO A 205 8.65 8.71 6.58
C PRO A 205 9.93 9.46 6.99
N HIS A 206 10.32 9.37 8.27
CA HIS A 206 11.52 9.96 8.85
C HIS A 206 12.67 8.95 8.95
N ALA A 207 12.56 7.77 8.32
CA ALA A 207 13.69 6.86 8.23
C ALA A 207 14.82 7.57 7.48
N ILE A 208 15.86 7.97 8.21
CA ILE A 208 17.16 8.27 7.62
C ILE A 208 17.55 6.97 6.91
N LEU A 209 17.56 7.00 5.57
CA LEU A 209 17.99 5.88 4.75
C LEU A 209 19.28 5.36 5.37
N GLU A 210 19.24 4.17 5.98
CA GLU A 210 20.46 3.48 6.39
C GLU A 210 21.34 3.48 5.15
N GLU A 211 22.43 4.26 5.18
CA GLU A 211 23.42 4.21 4.14
C GLU A 211 23.85 2.76 4.05
N SER A 212 23.52 2.13 2.92
CA SER A 212 24.00 0.80 2.62
C SER A 212 25.53 0.87 2.71
N HIS A 213 26.13 0.36 3.78
CA HIS A 213 27.59 0.28 3.97
C HIS A 213 28.27 -0.72 3.03
N ASP A 214 27.61 -1.04 1.93
CA ASP A 214 28.17 -1.76 0.80
C ASP A 214 29.07 -0.75 0.06
N PRO A 215 30.40 -0.94 0.07
CA PRO A 215 31.34 0.01 -0.52
C PRO A 215 30.97 0.36 -1.96
N ASP A 216 30.45 -0.61 -2.72
CA ASP A 216 30.09 -0.43 -4.13
C ASP A 216 28.85 0.46 -4.30
N LYS A 217 27.86 0.33 -3.41
CA LYS A 217 26.66 1.18 -3.43
C LYS A 217 26.94 2.59 -2.92
N LEU A 218 27.83 2.72 -1.94
CA LEU A 218 28.32 4.02 -1.44
C LEU A 218 29.10 4.77 -2.52
N LEU A 219 30.04 4.09 -3.20
CA LEU A 219 30.78 4.66 -4.33
C LEU A 219 29.84 5.11 -5.45
N LYS A 220 28.83 4.30 -5.79
CA LYS A 220 27.85 4.67 -6.81
C LYS A 220 27.05 5.92 -6.42
N LYS A 221 26.54 5.98 -5.19
CA LYS A 221 25.84 7.17 -4.67
C LYS A 221 26.75 8.39 -4.62
N TYR A 222 28.00 8.24 -4.18
CA TYR A 222 28.99 9.32 -4.14
C TYR A 222 29.24 9.90 -5.54
N HIS A 223 29.38 9.04 -6.56
CA HIS A 223 29.52 9.49 -7.94
C HIS A 223 28.25 10.14 -8.51
N GLU A 224 27.06 9.69 -8.12
CA GLU A 224 25.79 10.34 -8.48
C GLU A 224 25.68 11.74 -7.85
N LEU A 225 25.96 11.85 -6.55
CA LEU A 225 25.98 13.13 -5.84
C LEU A 225 27.02 14.10 -6.39
N GLN A 226 28.23 13.63 -6.73
CA GLN A 226 29.24 14.48 -7.37
C GLN A 226 28.76 15.04 -8.71
N LYS A 227 28.08 14.23 -9.52
CA LYS A 227 27.50 14.70 -10.79
C LYS A 227 26.39 15.71 -10.59
N GLU A 228 25.53 15.51 -9.59
CA GLU A 228 24.47 16.48 -9.27
C GLU A 228 25.05 17.81 -8.79
N ILE A 229 26.09 17.78 -7.94
CA ILE A 229 26.79 19.01 -7.50
C ILE A 229 27.39 19.75 -8.70
N GLU A 230 28.12 19.05 -9.56
CA GLU A 230 28.77 19.65 -10.74
C GLU A 230 27.74 20.21 -11.74
N ALA A 231 26.60 19.52 -11.91
CA ALA A 231 25.49 20.01 -12.72
C ALA A 231 24.83 21.25 -12.11
N THR A 232 24.72 21.32 -10.79
CA THR A 232 24.13 22.49 -10.11
C THR A 232 25.08 23.69 -10.14
N GLU A 233 26.39 23.46 -9.98
CA GLU A 233 27.42 24.49 -10.09
C GLU A 233 27.49 25.09 -11.49
N THR A 234 27.44 24.27 -12.54
CA THR A 234 27.42 24.76 -13.92
C THR A 234 26.17 25.58 -14.21
N LEU A 235 25.01 25.15 -13.71
CA LEU A 235 23.74 25.86 -13.87
C LEU A 235 23.75 27.23 -13.17
N LEU A 236 24.26 27.29 -11.94
CA LEU A 236 24.44 28.56 -11.21
C LEU A 236 25.43 29.49 -11.91
N HIS A 237 26.52 28.95 -12.43
CA HIS A 237 27.51 29.73 -13.18
C HIS A 237 26.90 30.32 -14.45
N ASP A 238 26.12 29.54 -15.20
CA ASP A 238 25.47 29.98 -16.42
C ASP A 238 24.37 31.04 -16.16
N GLU A 239 23.58 30.89 -15.09
CA GLU A 239 22.62 31.91 -14.67
C GLU A 239 23.32 33.23 -14.28
N LEU A 240 24.41 33.16 -13.51
CA LEU A 240 25.19 34.34 -13.13
C LEU A 240 25.82 35.04 -14.34
N ALA A 241 26.38 34.26 -15.29
CA ALA A 241 26.92 34.78 -16.53
C ALA A 241 25.82 35.43 -17.39
N GLY A 242 24.63 34.82 -17.48
CA GLY A 242 23.48 35.39 -18.19
C GLY A 242 22.97 36.69 -17.57
N ALA A 243 22.96 36.79 -16.24
CA ALA A 243 22.56 38.00 -15.53
C ALA A 243 23.55 39.16 -15.72
N LEU A 244 24.85 38.86 -15.76
CA LEU A 244 25.89 39.85 -16.08
C LEU A 244 25.76 40.39 -17.52
N LEU A 245 25.50 39.52 -18.49
CA LEU A 245 25.29 39.93 -19.89
C LEU A 245 24.01 40.77 -20.08
N HIS A 246 22.94 40.48 -19.34
CA HIS A 246 21.73 41.32 -19.32
C HIS A 246 21.97 42.66 -18.62
N HIS A 247 22.90 42.74 -17.66
CA HIS A 247 23.25 44.00 -17.02
C HIS A 247 24.04 44.91 -17.97
N ASP A 248 24.97 44.35 -18.74
CA ASP A 248 25.78 45.09 -19.71
C ASP A 248 24.95 45.60 -20.91
N SER A 249 23.96 44.84 -21.38
CA SER A 249 23.07 45.30 -22.47
C SER A 249 22.11 46.43 -22.05
N VAL A 250 21.66 46.43 -20.80
CA VAL A 250 20.80 47.51 -20.25
C VAL A 250 21.59 48.81 -20.03
N ILE A 251 22.91 48.73 -19.84
CA ILE A 251 23.79 49.91 -19.71
C ILE A 251 24.07 50.54 -21.08
N GLU A 252 24.16 49.75 -22.16
CA GLU A 252 24.36 50.27 -23.52
C GLU A 252 23.10 50.92 -24.13
N GLU A 253 21.88 50.55 -23.73
CA GLU A 253 20.63 51.19 -24.22
C GLU A 253 20.30 52.54 -23.55
N VAL A 254 21.01 52.92 -22.46
CA VAL A 254 20.73 54.14 -21.67
C VAL A 254 21.82 55.22 -21.87
N SER A 255 22.79 54.99 -22.75
CA SER A 255 23.88 55.92 -23.10
C SER A 255 23.71 56.50 -24.51
#